data_AF-M6W2K5-F1
#
_entry.id   AF-M6W2K5-F1
#
_cell.length_a   1.000
_cell.length_b   1.000
_cell.length_c   1.000
_cell.angle_alpha   90.00
_cell.angle_beta   90.00
_cell.angle_gamma   90.00
#
_symmetry.space_group_name_H-M   'P 1'
#
loop_
_entity.id
_entity.type
_entity.pdbx_description
1 polymer ?
#
loop_
_entity_poly.entity_id
_entity_poly.type
_entity_poly.pdbx_seq_one_letter_code
_entity_poly.pdbx_strand_id
1 'polypeptide(L)'
;MNLEIEQNIETALVPKTGGDSERELLARAIYLSQRIQSNLIAFCFDLKEMRDRRLFTRLGFETFKDYLQATMPKFIPISFAKNMLMLSDKMSEEEYSGVDQDQIKTLAKIASDSDVYKITKMGTVHLIDGQELTIEEYESIRAEEIAQNTKTYREAIKVVEEHKELTKEKSRLERDLEVNEGLIEKQSDKIKQLSDAIDYLAKEKETESDLITTVATKVGATKRVMELLLSIEQAVVEINAIDETLKSDHDIAASVLQLETMFKLAVTKINNVWNPHFFAIKEN
;
A
#
# COMPACT_ATOMS: atom_id res chain seq x y z
N MET A 1 -74.57 -37.77 -24.12
CA MET A 1 -74.05 -37.57 -25.48
C MET A 1 -73.06 -36.41 -25.35
N ASN A 2 -71.79 -36.74 -25.08
CA ASN A 2 -70.73 -35.74 -24.89
C ASN A 2 -70.05 -35.55 -26.24
N LEU A 3 -70.05 -34.32 -26.73
CA LEU A 3 -69.18 -33.86 -27.81
C LEU A 3 -68.16 -32.95 -27.16
N GLU A 4 -66.99 -33.50 -26.85
CA GLU A 4 -65.80 -32.73 -26.52
C GLU A 4 -65.26 -32.13 -27.84
N ILE A 5 -65.18 -30.80 -27.87
CA ILE A 5 -64.63 -30.04 -28.98
C ILE A 5 -63.10 -30.08 -28.88
N GLU A 6 -62.50 -30.48 -29.98
CA GLU A 6 -61.06 -30.64 -30.23
C GLU A 6 -60.23 -29.41 -29.83
N GLN A 7 -59.38 -29.57 -28.81
CA GLN A 7 -58.16 -28.78 -28.65
C GLN A 7 -57.03 -29.49 -29.41
N ASN A 8 -56.76 -29.13 -30.67
CA ASN A 8 -55.53 -29.60 -31.33
C ASN A 8 -55.11 -28.78 -32.55
N ILE A 9 -55.02 -27.45 -32.41
CA ILE A 9 -54.40 -26.61 -33.44
C ILE A 9 -53.45 -25.65 -32.71
N GLU A 10 -52.15 -26.02 -32.62
CA GLU A 10 -50.94 -25.16 -32.56
C GLU A 10 -49.67 -25.81 -31.97
N THR A 11 -49.63 -27.13 -31.74
CA THR A 11 -48.42 -27.81 -31.19
C THR A 11 -47.52 -28.48 -32.24
N ALA A 12 -47.47 -27.98 -33.48
CA ALA A 12 -46.69 -28.59 -34.57
C ALA A 12 -45.63 -27.65 -35.17
N LEU A 13 -44.57 -27.34 -34.40
CA LEU A 13 -43.32 -26.73 -34.91
C LEU A 13 -42.07 -27.44 -34.39
N VAL A 14 -42.18 -28.73 -34.05
CA VAL A 14 -41.02 -29.57 -33.76
C VAL A 14 -41.16 -30.85 -34.57
N PRO A 15 -40.24 -31.15 -35.50
CA PRO A 15 -40.18 -32.47 -36.10
C PRO A 15 -39.92 -33.47 -34.98
N LYS A 16 -40.90 -34.33 -34.70
CA LYS A 16 -40.68 -35.50 -33.83
C LYS A 16 -39.85 -36.51 -34.62
N THR A 17 -38.53 -36.40 -34.59
CA THR A 17 -37.66 -37.46 -35.13
C THR A 17 -37.56 -38.57 -34.09
N GLY A 18 -38.07 -39.74 -34.44
CA GLY A 18 -37.93 -40.98 -33.66
C GLY A 18 -36.65 -41.74 -34.03
N GLY A 19 -35.49 -41.07 -33.98
CA GLY A 19 -34.21 -41.64 -34.38
C GLY A 19 -33.08 -41.21 -33.44
N ASP A 20 -32.59 -42.15 -32.62
CA ASP A 20 -31.48 -41.97 -31.69
C ASP A 20 -30.12 -42.03 -32.43
N SER A 21 -29.77 -41.00 -33.21
CA SER A 21 -28.39 -40.82 -33.66
C SER A 21 -27.78 -39.55 -33.07
N GLU A 22 -26.53 -39.63 -32.59
CA GLU A 22 -25.83 -38.48 -31.98
C GLU A 22 -25.81 -37.25 -32.90
N ARG A 23 -25.76 -37.47 -34.21
CA ARG A 23 -25.78 -36.40 -35.21
C ARG A 23 -27.13 -35.68 -35.28
N GLU A 24 -28.25 -36.40 -35.16
CA GLU A 24 -29.59 -35.79 -35.10
C GLU A 24 -29.84 -35.08 -33.77
N LEU A 25 -29.36 -35.65 -32.66
CA LEU A 25 -29.41 -35.01 -31.35
C LEU A 25 -28.58 -33.72 -31.32
N LEU A 26 -27.39 -33.72 -31.92
CA LEU A 26 -26.54 -32.53 -32.06
C LEU A 26 -27.21 -31.46 -32.92
N ALA A 27 -27.74 -31.83 -34.09
CA ALA A 27 -28.47 -30.90 -34.96
C ALA A 27 -29.70 -30.30 -34.25
N ARG A 28 -30.41 -31.12 -33.47
CA ARG A 28 -31.54 -30.67 -32.66
C ARG A 28 -31.12 -29.76 -31.51
N ALA A 29 -30.00 -30.05 -30.84
CA ALA A 29 -29.44 -29.17 -29.80
C ALA A 29 -29.04 -27.81 -30.37
N ILE A 30 -28.37 -27.79 -31.54
CA ILE A 30 -28.01 -26.55 -32.26
C ILE A 30 -29.28 -25.76 -32.61
N TYR A 31 -30.29 -26.41 -33.19
CA TYR A 31 -31.55 -25.75 -33.55
C TYR A 31 -32.28 -25.18 -32.33
N LEU A 32 -32.38 -25.95 -31.23
CA LEU A 32 -33.02 -25.49 -30.00
C LEU A 32 -32.23 -24.33 -29.37
N SER A 33 -30.90 -24.37 -29.39
CA SER A 33 -30.03 -23.27 -28.95
C SER A 33 -30.30 -21.99 -29.75
N GLN A 34 -30.30 -22.09 -31.08
CA GLN A 34 -30.60 -20.96 -31.98
C GLN A 34 -31.99 -20.37 -31.72
N ARG A 35 -33.00 -21.22 -31.52
CA ARG A 35 -34.38 -20.78 -31.24
C ARG A 35 -34.50 -20.09 -29.87
N ILE A 36 -33.84 -20.62 -28.84
CA ILE A 36 -33.81 -19.99 -27.51
C ILE A 36 -33.19 -18.59 -27.61
N GLN A 37 -32.11 -18.44 -28.40
CA GLN A 37 -31.46 -17.14 -28.59
C GLN A 37 -32.32 -16.15 -29.39
N SER A 38 -32.92 -16.57 -30.50
CA SER A 38 -33.83 -15.70 -31.26
C SER A 38 -34.95 -15.15 -30.37
N ASN A 39 -35.53 -15.99 -29.51
CA ASN A 39 -36.52 -15.55 -28.53
C ASN A 39 -35.97 -14.59 -27.48
N LEU A 40 -34.71 -14.76 -27.04
CA LEU A 40 -34.05 -13.83 -26.11
C LEU A 40 -33.78 -12.47 -26.78
N ILE A 41 -33.43 -12.45 -28.07
CA ILE A 41 -33.19 -11.22 -28.83
C ILE A 41 -34.48 -10.44 -28.99
N ALA A 42 -35.51 -11.10 -29.51
CA ALA A 42 -36.84 -10.51 -29.67
C ALA A 42 -37.32 -9.94 -28.33
N PHE A 43 -37.18 -10.71 -27.26
CA PHE A 43 -37.47 -10.26 -25.90
C PHE A 43 -36.71 -8.99 -25.49
N CYS A 44 -35.45 -8.84 -25.84
CA CYS A 44 -34.66 -7.64 -25.50
C CYS A 44 -35.11 -6.41 -26.30
N PHE A 45 -35.41 -6.56 -27.58
CA PHE A 45 -35.97 -5.48 -28.39
C PHE A 45 -37.39 -5.12 -27.98
N ASP A 46 -38.21 -6.09 -27.61
CA ASP A 46 -39.53 -5.88 -27.02
C ASP A 46 -39.42 -5.11 -25.70
N LEU A 47 -38.46 -5.48 -24.83
CA LEU A 47 -38.18 -4.73 -23.60
C LEU A 47 -37.71 -3.30 -23.88
N LYS A 48 -36.86 -3.11 -24.91
CA LYS A 48 -36.42 -1.79 -25.34
C LYS A 48 -37.59 -0.95 -25.83
N GLU A 49 -38.46 -1.51 -26.66
CA GLU A 49 -39.66 -0.84 -27.14
C GLU A 49 -40.59 -0.47 -25.97
N MET A 50 -40.81 -1.40 -25.03
CA MET A 50 -41.58 -1.17 -23.81
C MET A 50 -41.04 0.01 -23.01
N ARG A 51 -39.71 0.13 -22.90
CA ARG A 51 -39.01 1.23 -22.21
C ARG A 51 -39.14 2.54 -22.97
N ASP A 52 -38.73 2.56 -24.24
CA ASP A 52 -38.54 3.77 -25.05
C ASP A 52 -39.88 4.43 -25.37
N ARG A 53 -40.91 3.62 -25.66
CA ARG A 53 -42.28 4.10 -25.88
C ARG A 53 -43.09 4.28 -24.59
N ARG A 54 -42.48 4.03 -23.42
CA ARG A 54 -43.11 4.08 -22.09
C ARG A 54 -44.39 3.25 -21.97
N LEU A 55 -44.47 2.12 -22.67
CA LEU A 55 -45.67 1.28 -22.73
C LEU A 55 -45.98 0.63 -21.37
N PHE A 56 -44.98 0.45 -20.50
CA PHE A 56 -45.18 -0.01 -19.13
C PHE A 56 -46.16 0.87 -18.32
N THR A 57 -46.25 2.17 -18.63
CA THR A 57 -47.20 3.08 -17.96
C THR A 57 -48.65 2.76 -18.32
N ARG A 58 -48.90 2.24 -19.53
CA ARG A 58 -50.23 1.78 -19.97
C ARG A 58 -50.68 0.54 -19.21
N LEU A 59 -49.73 -0.24 -18.70
CA LEU A 59 -49.99 -1.42 -17.86
C LEU A 59 -50.12 -1.08 -16.37
N GLY A 60 -50.06 0.21 -15.99
CA GLY A 60 -50.26 0.68 -14.62
C GLY A 60 -48.99 0.74 -13.76
N PHE A 61 -47.79 0.62 -14.35
CA PHE A 61 -46.53 0.75 -13.61
C PHE A 61 -45.99 2.19 -13.68
N GLU A 62 -45.53 2.73 -12.54
CA GLU A 62 -44.97 4.09 -12.47
C GLU A 62 -43.58 4.19 -13.12
N THR A 63 -42.71 3.20 -12.89
CA THR A 63 -41.39 3.15 -13.49
C THR A 63 -41.14 1.85 -14.25
N PHE A 64 -40.24 1.90 -15.24
CA PHE A 64 -39.82 0.71 -15.98
C PHE A 64 -39.16 -0.34 -15.08
N LYS A 65 -38.52 0.10 -13.99
CA LYS A 65 -37.92 -0.79 -13.00
C LYS A 65 -38.99 -1.57 -12.25
N ASP A 66 -40.10 -0.94 -11.88
CA ASP A 66 -41.21 -1.61 -11.18
C ASP A 66 -41.88 -2.64 -12.08
N TYR A 67 -42.05 -2.31 -13.37
CA TYR A 67 -42.50 -3.26 -14.38
C TYR A 67 -41.58 -4.49 -14.44
N LEU A 68 -40.27 -4.29 -14.60
CA LEU A 68 -39.32 -5.40 -14.66
C LEU A 68 -39.34 -6.25 -13.37
N GLN A 69 -39.45 -5.64 -12.20
CA GLN A 69 -39.51 -6.40 -10.95
C GLN A 69 -40.78 -7.24 -10.79
N ALA A 70 -41.89 -6.78 -11.34
CA ALA A 70 -43.18 -7.46 -11.22
C ALA A 70 -43.42 -8.54 -12.28
N THR A 71 -42.95 -8.33 -13.51
CA THR A 71 -43.31 -9.19 -14.67
C THR A 71 -42.17 -10.06 -15.19
N MET A 72 -40.91 -9.78 -14.84
CA MET A 72 -39.79 -10.60 -15.30
C MET A 72 -39.86 -12.02 -14.73
N PRO A 73 -39.66 -13.05 -15.57
CA PRO A 73 -39.51 -14.41 -15.06
C PRO A 73 -38.34 -14.49 -14.07
N LYS A 74 -38.57 -15.11 -12.90
CA LYS A 74 -37.59 -15.17 -11.80
C LYS A 74 -36.22 -15.75 -12.19
N PHE A 75 -36.14 -16.52 -13.27
CA PHE A 75 -34.89 -17.12 -13.76
C PHE A 75 -34.03 -16.16 -14.60
N ILE A 76 -34.54 -14.99 -14.99
CA ILE A 76 -33.78 -13.97 -15.72
C ILE A 76 -33.37 -12.88 -14.73
N PRO A 77 -32.07 -12.79 -14.37
CA PRO A 77 -31.60 -11.73 -13.49
C PRO A 77 -31.83 -10.34 -14.10
N ILE A 78 -32.20 -9.37 -13.28
CA ILE A 78 -32.36 -7.97 -13.72
C ILE A 78 -31.05 -7.42 -14.33
N SER A 79 -29.89 -7.86 -13.82
CA SER A 79 -28.57 -7.52 -14.39
C SER A 79 -28.40 -8.00 -15.83
N PHE A 80 -28.91 -9.18 -16.15
CA PHE A 80 -28.88 -9.72 -17.51
C PHE A 80 -29.76 -8.89 -18.44
N ALA A 81 -31.01 -8.59 -18.04
CA ALA A 81 -31.91 -7.74 -18.82
C ALA A 81 -31.34 -6.33 -19.04
N LYS A 82 -30.70 -5.75 -18.02
CA LYS A 82 -30.02 -4.45 -18.14
C LYS A 82 -28.87 -4.49 -19.15
N ASN A 83 -28.01 -5.50 -19.09
CA ASN A 83 -26.88 -5.63 -20.01
C ASN A 83 -27.35 -5.85 -21.45
N MET A 84 -28.41 -6.64 -21.64
CA MET A 84 -28.97 -6.86 -22.97
C MET A 84 -29.68 -5.62 -23.53
N LEU A 85 -30.35 -4.84 -22.67
CA LEU A 85 -30.89 -3.53 -23.06
C LEU A 85 -29.77 -2.60 -23.53
N MET A 86 -28.65 -2.52 -22.81
CA MET A 86 -27.50 -1.70 -23.21
C MET A 86 -26.90 -2.15 -24.55
N LEU A 87 -26.86 -3.47 -24.80
CA LEU A 87 -26.44 -4.00 -26.10
C LEU A 87 -27.43 -3.60 -27.20
N SER A 88 -28.73 -3.73 -26.96
CA SER A 88 -29.78 -3.32 -27.92
C SER A 88 -29.81 -1.81 -28.18
N ASP A 89 -29.28 -0.99 -27.26
CA ASP A 89 -29.11 0.45 -27.46
C ASP A 89 -27.98 0.77 -28.44
N LYS A 90 -26.96 -0.09 -28.52
CA LYS A 90 -25.73 0.12 -29.30
C LYS A 90 -25.64 -0.75 -30.56
N MET A 91 -26.59 -1.67 -30.76
CA MET A 91 -26.62 -2.62 -31.87
C MET A 91 -28.05 -2.80 -32.40
N SER A 92 -28.22 -2.84 -33.73
CA SER A 92 -29.52 -3.10 -34.35
C SER A 92 -29.90 -4.59 -34.34
N GLU A 93 -31.18 -4.90 -34.52
CA GLU A 93 -31.69 -6.28 -34.51
C GLU A 93 -31.11 -7.10 -35.67
N GLU A 94 -31.00 -6.49 -36.85
CA GLU A 94 -30.40 -7.13 -38.03
C GLU A 94 -28.92 -7.43 -37.82
N GLU A 95 -28.19 -6.53 -37.14
CA GLU A 95 -26.78 -6.72 -36.82
C GLU A 95 -26.59 -7.84 -35.79
N TYR A 96 -27.44 -7.87 -34.77
CA TYR A 96 -27.39 -8.91 -33.74
C TYR A 96 -27.61 -10.29 -34.33
N SER A 97 -28.56 -10.43 -35.27
CA SER A 97 -28.92 -11.74 -35.86
C SER A 97 -27.77 -12.44 -36.59
N GLY A 98 -26.71 -11.71 -36.97
CA GLY A 98 -25.52 -12.24 -37.62
C GLY A 98 -24.33 -12.54 -36.70
N VAL A 99 -24.46 -12.38 -35.38
CA VAL A 99 -23.36 -12.56 -34.41
C VAL A 99 -23.28 -14.00 -33.89
N ASP A 100 -22.06 -14.51 -33.72
CA ASP A 100 -21.82 -15.84 -33.14
C ASP A 100 -22.19 -15.91 -31.65
N GLN A 101 -22.73 -17.05 -31.23
CA GLN A 101 -23.34 -17.25 -29.90
C GLN A 101 -22.38 -16.95 -28.75
N ASP A 102 -21.10 -17.29 -28.91
CA ASP A 102 -20.07 -17.11 -27.89
C ASP A 102 -19.64 -15.64 -27.76
N GLN A 103 -19.85 -14.83 -28.80
CA GLN A 103 -19.46 -13.42 -28.82
C GLN A 103 -20.49 -12.50 -28.13
N ILE A 104 -21.74 -12.93 -28.01
CA ILE A 104 -22.83 -12.11 -27.42
C ILE A 104 -22.51 -11.65 -26.00
N LYS A 105 -21.92 -12.51 -25.16
CA LYS A 105 -21.56 -12.14 -23.78
C LYS A 105 -20.46 -11.08 -23.76
N THR A 106 -19.48 -11.21 -24.63
CA THR A 106 -18.38 -10.25 -24.79
C THR A 106 -18.92 -8.92 -25.30
N LEU A 107 -19.77 -8.93 -26.32
CA LEU A 107 -20.42 -7.73 -26.84
C LEU A 107 -21.29 -7.03 -25.81
N ALA A 108 -22.05 -7.76 -24.98
CA ALA A 108 -22.84 -7.18 -23.90
C ALA A 108 -21.95 -6.50 -22.83
N LYS A 109 -20.76 -7.06 -22.56
CA LYS A 109 -19.77 -6.46 -21.66
C LYS A 109 -19.16 -5.20 -22.27
N ILE A 110 -18.80 -5.23 -23.55
CA ILE A 110 -18.28 -4.06 -24.28
C ILE A 110 -19.34 -2.97 -24.36
N ALA A 111 -20.60 -3.31 -24.65
CA ALA A 111 -21.71 -2.37 -24.67
C ALA A 111 -21.97 -1.71 -23.32
N SER A 112 -21.53 -2.32 -22.21
CA SER A 112 -21.65 -1.71 -20.88
C SER A 112 -20.63 -0.59 -20.62
N ASP A 113 -19.56 -0.51 -21.41
CA ASP A 113 -18.55 0.54 -21.29
C ASP A 113 -19.11 1.89 -21.80
N SER A 114 -18.82 2.97 -21.10
CA SER A 114 -19.28 4.32 -21.44
C SER A 114 -18.68 4.81 -22.75
N ASP A 115 -17.48 4.36 -23.08
CA ASP A 115 -16.69 4.90 -24.19
C ASP A 115 -17.14 4.32 -25.55
N VAL A 116 -17.96 3.27 -25.52
CA VAL A 116 -18.51 2.60 -26.71
C VAL A 116 -19.81 3.26 -27.14
N TYR A 117 -19.85 3.81 -28.35
CA TYR A 117 -21.03 4.43 -28.94
C TYR A 117 -21.89 3.45 -29.74
N LYS A 118 -21.27 2.59 -30.56
CA LYS A 118 -21.98 1.66 -31.45
C LYS A 118 -21.18 0.37 -31.66
N ILE A 119 -21.86 -0.74 -31.94
CA ILE A 119 -21.24 -2.00 -32.35
C ILE A 119 -21.85 -2.43 -33.70
N THR A 120 -21.02 -2.69 -34.72
CA THR A 120 -21.48 -3.04 -36.08
C THR A 120 -21.03 -4.42 -36.56
N LYS A 121 -21.80 -4.95 -37.55
CA LYS A 121 -21.65 -6.23 -38.27
C LYS A 121 -20.24 -6.83 -38.24
N MET A 122 -20.01 -7.79 -37.34
CA MET A 122 -18.76 -8.57 -37.12
C MET A 122 -17.87 -8.11 -35.94
N GLY A 123 -18.38 -7.30 -35.01
CA GLY A 123 -17.65 -6.99 -33.78
C GLY A 123 -16.74 -5.77 -33.87
N THR A 124 -17.00 -4.87 -34.82
CA THR A 124 -16.35 -3.55 -34.81
C THR A 124 -16.99 -2.68 -33.73
N VAL A 125 -16.19 -2.22 -32.80
CA VAL A 125 -16.52 -1.35 -31.68
C VAL A 125 -16.22 0.08 -32.09
N HIS A 126 -17.25 0.92 -32.12
CA HIS A 126 -17.14 2.35 -32.42
C HIS A 126 -17.09 3.11 -31.10
N LEU A 127 -16.00 3.84 -30.88
CA LEU A 127 -15.80 4.65 -29.69
C LEU A 127 -16.33 6.08 -29.88
N ILE A 128 -16.59 6.77 -28.77
CA ILE A 128 -17.09 8.15 -28.77
C ILE A 128 -16.08 9.12 -29.40
N ASP A 129 -14.78 8.82 -29.34
CA ASP A 129 -13.72 9.61 -29.94
C ASP A 129 -13.58 9.42 -31.47
N GLY A 130 -14.43 8.56 -32.05
CA GLY A 130 -14.47 8.27 -33.49
C GLY A 130 -13.54 7.13 -33.93
N GLN A 131 -12.88 6.43 -33.01
CA GLN A 131 -12.10 5.25 -33.35
C GLN A 131 -12.98 4.04 -33.63
N GLU A 132 -12.59 3.26 -34.64
CA GLU A 132 -13.18 1.98 -34.98
C GLU A 132 -12.16 0.88 -34.67
N LEU A 133 -12.50 0.00 -33.73
CA LEU A 133 -11.63 -1.07 -33.26
C LEU A 133 -12.31 -2.42 -33.47
N THR A 134 -11.53 -3.46 -33.71
CA THR A 134 -12.03 -4.84 -33.57
C THR A 134 -12.23 -5.18 -32.08
N ILE A 135 -13.03 -6.21 -31.78
CA ILE A 135 -13.21 -6.73 -30.41
C ILE A 135 -11.86 -7.00 -29.74
N GLU A 136 -10.95 -7.65 -30.46
CA GLU A 136 -9.64 -8.07 -29.96
C GLU A 136 -8.75 -6.86 -29.61
N GLU A 137 -8.72 -5.86 -30.48
CA GLU A 137 -7.98 -4.61 -30.24
C GLU A 137 -8.56 -3.85 -29.05
N TYR A 138 -9.89 -3.77 -28.95
CA TYR A 138 -10.56 -3.12 -27.83
C TYR A 138 -10.24 -3.80 -26.49
N GLU A 139 -10.32 -5.13 -26.44
CA GLU A 139 -9.99 -5.90 -25.24
C GLU A 139 -8.52 -5.80 -24.87
N SER A 140 -7.61 -5.74 -25.85
CA SER A 140 -6.18 -5.57 -25.62
C SER A 140 -5.86 -4.20 -25.02
N ILE A 141 -6.42 -3.12 -25.58
CA ILE A 141 -6.25 -1.75 -25.06
C ILE A 141 -6.79 -1.65 -23.63
N ARG A 142 -8.00 -2.15 -23.38
CA ARG A 142 -8.57 -2.12 -22.02
C ARG A 142 -7.79 -2.98 -21.04
N ALA A 143 -7.27 -4.14 -21.45
CA ALA A 143 -6.42 -4.96 -20.58
C ALA A 143 -5.13 -4.22 -20.21
N GLU A 144 -4.52 -3.51 -21.16
CA GLU A 144 -3.33 -2.71 -20.93
C GLU A 144 -3.62 -1.50 -20.01
N GLU A 145 -4.70 -0.77 -20.26
CA GLU A 145 -5.11 0.34 -19.40
C GLU A 145 -5.45 -0.11 -17.97
N ILE A 146 -6.12 -1.24 -17.81
CA ILE A 146 -6.38 -1.83 -16.48
C ILE A 146 -5.06 -2.20 -15.81
N ALA A 147 -4.11 -2.78 -16.55
CA ALA A 147 -2.79 -3.14 -16.01
C ALA A 147 -1.99 -1.90 -15.58
N GLN A 148 -1.99 -0.84 -16.40
CA GLN A 148 -1.35 0.43 -16.10
C GLN A 148 -2.01 1.11 -14.89
N ASN A 149 -3.34 1.24 -14.88
CA ASN A 149 -4.08 1.80 -13.75
C ASN A 149 -3.83 1.02 -12.47
N THR A 150 -3.83 -0.32 -12.54
CA THR A 150 -3.52 -1.16 -11.37
C THR A 150 -2.11 -0.89 -10.83
N LYS A 151 -1.12 -0.69 -11.72
CA LYS A 151 0.24 -0.32 -11.33
C LYS A 151 0.27 1.07 -10.68
N THR A 152 -0.36 2.07 -11.29
CA THR A 152 -0.45 3.43 -10.77
C THR A 152 -1.16 3.49 -9.41
N TYR A 153 -2.27 2.76 -9.24
CA TYR A 153 -2.95 2.69 -7.94
C TYR A 153 -2.10 2.00 -6.87
N ARG A 154 -1.33 0.96 -7.21
CA ARG A 154 -0.37 0.36 -6.27
C ARG A 154 0.73 1.34 -5.86
N GLU A 155 1.28 2.08 -6.82
CA GLU A 155 2.30 3.11 -6.55
C GLU A 155 1.72 4.24 -5.68
N ALA A 156 0.49 4.70 -5.95
CA ALA A 156 -0.18 5.69 -5.14
C ALA A 156 -0.43 5.22 -3.69
N ILE A 157 -0.85 3.96 -3.50
CA ILE A 157 -1.00 3.36 -2.16
C ILE A 157 0.33 3.37 -1.41
N LYS A 158 1.41 2.96 -2.08
CA LYS A 158 2.75 2.94 -1.49
C LYS A 158 3.21 4.34 -1.04
N VAL A 159 3.01 5.36 -1.89
CA VAL A 159 3.35 6.75 -1.55
C VAL A 159 2.54 7.25 -0.35
N VAL A 160 1.26 6.88 -0.26
CA VAL A 160 0.41 7.24 0.90
C VAL A 160 0.88 6.56 2.19
N GLU A 161 1.32 5.31 2.12
CA GLU A 161 1.90 4.59 3.28
C GLU A 161 3.20 5.25 3.73
N GLU A 162 4.13 5.54 2.81
CA GLU A 162 5.40 6.23 3.11
C GLU A 162 5.15 7.62 3.73
N HIS A 163 4.20 8.38 3.20
CA HIS A 163 3.83 9.69 3.76
C HIS A 163 3.29 9.56 5.20
N LYS A 164 2.50 8.52 5.48
CA LYS A 164 1.96 8.26 6.83
C LYS A 164 3.06 7.89 7.83
N GLU A 165 4.05 7.10 7.40
CA GLU A 165 5.21 6.77 8.22
C GLU A 165 6.06 8.01 8.51
N LEU A 166 6.41 8.79 7.49
CA LEU A 166 7.16 10.04 7.65
C LEU A 166 6.44 11.05 8.55
N THR A 167 5.11 11.14 8.46
CA THR A 167 4.33 12.03 9.33
C THR A 167 4.42 11.60 10.81
N LYS A 168 4.39 10.29 11.09
CA LYS A 168 4.57 9.77 12.45
C LYS A 168 5.98 10.02 12.97
N GLU A 169 6.98 9.82 12.13
CA GLU A 169 8.39 10.06 12.48
C GLU A 169 8.63 11.53 12.76
N LYS A 170 8.11 12.44 11.93
CA LYS A 170 8.17 13.89 12.17
C LYS A 170 7.57 14.28 13.51
N SER A 171 6.37 13.79 13.84
CA SER A 171 5.72 14.07 15.14
C SER A 171 6.49 13.50 16.34
N ARG A 172 7.22 12.39 16.15
CA ARG A 172 8.13 11.87 17.18
C ARG A 172 9.32 12.79 17.36
N LEU A 173 9.97 13.20 16.27
CA LEU A 173 11.12 14.10 16.30
C LEU A 173 10.77 15.47 16.90
N GLU A 174 9.59 16.01 16.61
CA GLU A 174 9.11 17.26 17.23
C GLU A 174 8.98 17.15 18.75
N ARG A 175 8.45 16.03 19.26
CA ARG A 175 8.38 15.77 20.71
C ARG A 175 9.75 15.61 21.35
N ASP A 176 10.65 14.88 20.68
CA ASP A 176 12.02 14.70 21.18
C ASP A 176 12.77 16.05 21.22
N LEU A 177 12.50 16.94 20.26
CA LEU A 177 13.04 18.29 20.22
C LEU A 177 12.51 19.17 21.36
N GLU A 178 11.20 19.14 21.62
CA GLU A 178 10.58 19.85 22.76
C GLU A 178 11.18 19.40 24.10
N VAL A 179 11.36 18.09 24.29
CA VAL A 179 12.01 17.54 25.49
C VAL A 179 13.46 18.03 25.62
N ASN A 180 14.21 18.05 24.51
CA ASN A 180 15.58 18.53 24.50
C ASN A 180 15.68 20.04 24.79
N GLU A 181 14.77 20.86 24.24
CA GLU A 181 14.69 22.29 24.54
C GLU A 181 14.41 22.52 26.04
N GLY A 182 13.46 21.79 26.62
CA GLY A 182 13.19 21.85 28.06
C GLY A 182 14.35 21.38 28.95
N LEU A 183 15.18 20.44 28.47
CA LEU A 183 16.41 20.04 29.16
C LEU A 183 17.48 21.13 29.10
N ILE A 184 17.64 21.79 27.94
CA ILE A 184 18.57 22.90 27.76
C ILE A 184 18.21 24.05 28.69
N GLU A 185 16.92 24.40 28.80
CA GLU A 185 16.45 25.46 29.69
C GLU A 185 16.80 25.16 31.16
N LYS A 186 16.49 23.93 31.62
CA LYS A 186 16.86 23.49 32.99
C LYS A 186 18.36 23.51 33.25
N GLN A 187 19.17 23.14 32.26
CA GLN A 187 20.63 23.20 32.37
C GLN A 187 21.13 24.64 32.40
N SER A 188 20.53 25.53 31.60
CA SER A 188 20.85 26.96 31.57
C SER A 188 20.54 27.62 32.92
N ASP A 189 19.37 27.35 33.50
CA ASP A 189 19.01 27.83 34.84
C ASP A 189 19.99 27.35 35.91
N LYS A 190 20.39 26.07 35.83
CA LYS A 190 21.35 25.51 36.77
C LYS A 190 22.75 26.10 36.62
N ILE A 191 23.20 26.37 35.39
CA ILE A 191 24.45 27.09 35.12
C ILE A 191 24.37 28.49 35.74
N LYS A 192 23.27 29.20 35.55
CA LYS A 192 23.07 30.54 36.11
C LYS A 192 23.13 30.53 37.64
N GLN A 193 22.44 29.60 38.30
CA GLN A 193 22.51 29.44 39.76
C GLN A 193 23.92 29.16 40.26
N LEU A 194 24.68 28.33 39.55
CA LEU A 194 26.08 28.04 39.88
C LEU A 194 26.98 29.27 39.68
N SER A 195 26.79 30.01 38.59
CA SER A 195 27.50 31.28 38.36
C SER A 195 27.22 32.30 39.47
N ASP A 196 25.96 32.49 39.84
CA ASP A 196 25.56 33.40 40.93
C ASP A 196 26.20 32.97 42.27
N ALA A 197 26.31 31.66 42.53
CA ALA A 197 26.98 31.13 43.71
C ALA A 197 28.49 31.36 43.70
N ILE A 198 29.15 31.23 42.53
CA ILE A 198 30.58 31.54 42.38
C ILE A 198 30.81 33.04 42.58
N ASP A 199 29.95 33.90 42.03
CA ASP A 199 30.03 35.36 42.23
C ASP A 199 29.84 35.76 43.69
N TYR A 200 28.94 35.08 44.41
CA TYR A 200 28.76 35.26 45.84
C TYR A 200 30.03 34.86 46.62
N LEU A 201 30.61 33.70 46.32
CA LEU A 201 31.85 33.22 46.93
C LEU A 201 33.03 34.14 46.61
N ALA A 202 33.10 34.67 45.40
CA ALA A 202 34.11 35.64 44.97
C ALA A 202 34.04 36.91 45.82
N LYS A 203 32.84 37.45 46.01
CA LYS A 203 32.60 38.60 46.90
C LYS A 203 32.95 38.31 48.35
N GLU A 204 32.58 37.14 48.88
CA GLU A 204 32.89 36.74 50.26
C GLU A 204 34.40 36.56 50.49
N LYS A 205 35.13 36.12 49.47
CA LYS A 205 36.58 35.87 49.53
C LYS A 205 37.44 37.01 49.00
N GLU A 206 36.83 38.17 48.70
CA GLU A 206 37.51 39.34 48.12
C GLU A 206 38.40 38.99 46.91
N THR A 207 37.89 38.13 46.03
CA THR A 207 38.59 37.65 44.84
C THR A 207 37.69 37.70 43.61
N GLU A 208 38.22 37.38 42.43
CA GLU A 208 37.45 37.39 41.19
C GLU A 208 36.80 36.03 40.90
N SER A 209 35.56 36.06 40.40
CA SER A 209 34.77 34.88 40.03
C SER A 209 35.48 34.01 38.98
N ASP A 210 36.16 34.66 38.03
CA ASP A 210 36.93 33.99 36.97
C ASP A 210 38.14 33.22 37.53
N LEU A 211 38.79 33.74 38.58
CA LEU A 211 39.88 33.08 39.28
C LEU A 211 39.39 31.83 40.02
N ILE A 212 38.27 31.91 40.74
CA ILE A 212 37.65 30.74 41.40
C ILE A 212 37.26 29.69 40.38
N THR A 213 36.62 30.08 39.27
CA THR A 213 36.19 29.18 38.20
C THR A 213 37.37 28.48 37.55
N THR A 214 38.46 29.21 37.27
CA THR A 214 39.69 28.67 36.68
C THR A 214 40.36 27.65 37.61
N VAL A 215 40.46 27.97 38.90
CA VAL A 215 41.05 27.06 39.91
C VAL A 215 40.19 25.81 40.08
N ALA A 216 38.87 25.95 40.22
CA ALA A 216 37.95 24.81 40.36
C ALA A 216 37.99 23.89 39.13
N THR A 217 38.06 24.46 37.92
CA THR A 217 38.17 23.69 36.67
C THR A 217 39.47 22.91 36.58
N LYS A 218 40.60 23.55 36.95
CA LYS A 218 41.91 22.88 36.99
C LYS A 218 41.94 21.77 38.04
N VAL A 219 41.46 22.03 39.26
CA VAL A 219 41.38 21.01 40.34
C VAL A 219 40.51 19.83 39.93
N GLY A 220 39.36 20.08 39.30
CA GLY A 220 38.49 19.02 38.79
C GLY A 220 39.11 18.21 37.65
N ALA A 221 39.86 18.85 36.76
CA ALA A 221 40.64 18.15 35.73
C ALA A 221 41.76 17.30 36.35
N THR A 222 42.49 17.83 37.34
CA THR A 222 43.52 17.09 38.08
C THR A 222 42.95 15.86 38.75
N LYS A 223 41.80 15.97 39.42
CA LYS A 223 41.15 14.84 40.09
C LYS A 223 40.85 13.71 39.11
N ARG A 224 40.28 14.01 37.94
CA ARG A 224 39.98 13.01 36.90
C ARG A 224 41.23 12.35 36.33
N VAL A 225 42.31 13.10 36.15
CA VAL A 225 43.59 12.55 35.71
C VAL A 225 44.19 11.63 36.77
N MET A 226 44.10 11.98 38.06
CA MET A 226 44.54 11.12 39.16
C MET A 226 43.71 9.84 39.26
N GLU A 227 42.38 9.92 39.11
CA GLU A 227 41.50 8.74 39.08
C GLU A 227 41.86 7.80 37.93
N LEU A 228 42.17 8.34 36.75
CA LEU A 228 42.63 7.56 35.60
C LEU A 228 43.96 6.86 35.88
N LEU A 229 44.94 7.57 36.45
CA LEU A 229 46.24 7.00 36.81
C LEU A 229 46.10 5.87 37.83
N LEU A 230 45.28 6.07 38.87
CA LEU A 230 44.98 5.03 39.87
C LEU A 230 44.30 3.81 39.23
N SER A 231 43.39 4.02 38.28
CA SER A 231 42.72 2.93 37.56
C SER A 231 43.71 2.13 36.70
N ILE A 232 44.68 2.80 36.07
CA ILE A 232 45.73 2.14 35.29
C ILE A 232 46.68 1.37 36.23
N GLU A 233 47.03 1.93 37.39
CA GLU A 233 47.85 1.24 38.39
C GLU A 233 47.17 -0.01 38.93
N GLN A 234 45.87 0.05 39.22
CA GLN A 234 45.08 -1.13 39.59
C GLN A 234 45.08 -2.19 38.48
N ALA A 235 44.87 -1.80 37.22
CA ALA A 235 44.93 -2.73 36.08
C ALA A 235 46.29 -3.42 35.97
N VAL A 236 47.40 -2.71 36.22
CA VAL A 236 48.75 -3.29 36.23
C VAL A 236 48.93 -4.29 37.39
N VAL A 237 48.39 -4.00 38.57
CA VAL A 237 48.41 -4.93 39.71
C VAL A 237 47.60 -6.19 39.41
N GLU A 238 46.42 -6.05 38.80
CA GLU A 238 45.57 -7.19 38.41
C GLU A 238 46.24 -8.07 37.35
N ILE A 239 46.90 -7.46 36.35
CA ILE A 239 47.71 -8.17 35.36
C ILE A 239 48.85 -8.94 36.03
N ASN A 240 49.53 -8.32 37.00
CA ASN A 240 50.61 -8.95 37.74
C ASN A 240 50.11 -10.06 38.69
N ALA A 241 48.83 -10.06 39.06
CA ALA A 241 48.19 -11.10 39.86
C ALA A 241 47.65 -12.29 39.04
N ILE A 242 47.78 -12.28 37.70
CA ILE A 242 47.40 -13.43 36.85
C ILE A 242 48.18 -14.68 37.28
N ASP A 243 47.47 -15.81 37.35
CA ASP A 243 47.98 -17.12 37.78
C ASP A 243 49.29 -17.51 37.05
N GLU A 244 50.29 -18.00 37.80
CA GLU A 244 51.58 -18.42 37.27
C GLU A 244 51.47 -19.57 36.26
N THR A 245 50.45 -20.41 36.36
CA THR A 245 50.18 -21.50 35.40
C THR A 245 49.79 -20.96 34.01
N LEU A 246 49.02 -19.87 33.95
CA LEU A 246 48.67 -19.18 32.70
C LEU A 246 49.84 -18.35 32.14
N LYS A 247 50.72 -17.84 33.02
CA LYS A 247 51.97 -17.15 32.62
C LYS A 247 53.04 -18.11 32.07
N SER A 248 52.86 -19.42 32.22
CA SER A 248 53.78 -20.42 31.65
C SER A 248 53.51 -20.72 30.17
N ASP A 249 52.32 -20.34 29.66
CA ASP A 249 52.01 -20.32 28.24
C ASP A 249 52.67 -19.11 27.57
N HIS A 250 53.50 -19.36 26.56
CA HIS A 250 54.34 -18.35 25.93
C HIS A 250 53.54 -17.23 25.25
N ASP A 251 52.42 -17.56 24.62
CA ASP A 251 51.60 -16.58 23.88
C ASP A 251 50.82 -15.70 24.85
N ILE A 252 50.36 -16.26 25.97
CA ILE A 252 49.68 -15.54 27.04
C ILE A 252 50.67 -14.64 27.78
N ALA A 253 51.87 -15.14 28.12
CA ALA A 253 52.91 -14.36 28.79
C ALA A 253 53.37 -13.16 27.96
N ALA A 254 53.57 -13.35 26.64
CA ALA A 254 53.94 -12.27 25.74
C ALA A 254 52.84 -11.19 25.65
N SER A 255 51.58 -11.60 25.59
CA SER A 255 50.42 -10.70 25.54
C SER A 255 50.22 -9.92 26.84
N VAL A 256 50.42 -10.57 27.99
CA VAL A 256 50.37 -9.97 29.34
C VAL A 256 51.48 -8.93 29.49
N LEU A 257 52.70 -9.24 29.09
CA LEU A 257 53.83 -8.31 29.12
C LEU A 257 53.63 -7.11 28.18
N GLN A 258 53.07 -7.35 26.99
CA GLN A 258 52.73 -6.28 26.05
C GLN A 258 51.67 -5.34 26.65
N LEU A 259 50.62 -5.88 27.26
CA LEU A 259 49.57 -5.10 27.91
C LEU A 259 50.09 -4.30 29.09
N GLU A 260 50.91 -4.90 29.96
CA GLU A 260 51.57 -4.19 31.08
C GLU A 260 52.45 -3.04 30.56
N THR A 261 53.21 -3.28 29.51
CA THR A 261 54.08 -2.27 28.89
C THR A 261 53.26 -1.11 28.31
N MET A 262 52.13 -1.41 27.65
CA MET A 262 51.22 -0.37 27.15
C MET A 262 50.63 0.48 28.27
N PHE A 263 50.23 -0.12 29.40
CA PHE A 263 49.71 0.62 30.55
C PHE A 263 50.79 1.51 31.20
N LYS A 264 52.01 0.99 31.38
CA LYS A 264 53.15 1.79 31.88
C LYS A 264 53.49 2.95 30.94
N LEU A 265 53.44 2.74 29.62
CA LEU A 265 53.63 3.80 28.63
C LEU A 265 52.50 4.83 28.66
N ALA A 266 51.25 4.41 28.88
CA ALA A 266 50.11 5.31 29.03
C ALA A 266 50.27 6.22 30.25
N VAL A 267 50.64 5.66 31.42
CA VAL A 267 50.97 6.43 32.62
C VAL A 267 52.06 7.46 32.34
N THR A 268 53.14 7.05 31.67
CA THR A 268 54.26 7.94 31.35
C THR A 268 53.83 9.08 30.42
N LYS A 269 53.02 8.79 29.40
CA LYS A 269 52.49 9.82 28.48
C LYS A 269 51.57 10.80 29.19
N ILE A 270 50.65 10.30 30.02
CA ILE A 270 49.73 11.13 30.81
C ILE A 270 50.53 12.05 31.74
N ASN A 271 51.51 11.51 32.47
CA ASN A 271 52.36 12.29 33.36
C ASN A 271 53.20 13.34 32.62
N ASN A 272 53.77 13.02 31.46
CA ASN A 272 54.58 13.97 30.68
C ASN A 272 53.75 15.14 30.12
N VAL A 273 52.49 14.90 29.78
CA VAL A 273 51.58 15.94 29.30
C VAL A 273 51.01 16.74 30.47
N TRP A 274 50.62 16.09 31.57
CA TRP A 274 49.86 16.73 32.64
C TRP A 274 50.74 17.43 33.70
N ASN A 275 51.90 16.86 34.06
CA ASN A 275 52.76 17.42 35.10
C ASN A 275 53.21 18.87 34.82
N PRO A 276 53.61 19.25 33.59
CA PRO A 276 53.95 20.65 33.28
C PRO A 276 52.79 21.62 33.54
N HIS A 277 51.54 21.22 33.25
CA HIS A 277 50.34 22.04 33.48
C HIS A 277 49.95 22.14 34.95
N PHE A 278 50.35 21.18 35.78
CA PHE A 278 50.12 21.18 37.22
C PHE A 278 51.06 22.14 37.97
N PHE A 279 52.33 22.25 37.54
CA PHE A 279 53.33 23.11 38.19
C PHE A 279 53.37 24.56 37.66
N ALA A 280 52.72 24.85 36.53
CA ALA A 280 52.65 26.20 35.93
C ALA A 280 51.82 27.23 36.72
N ILE A 281 51.41 26.94 37.96
CA ILE A 281 50.70 27.88 38.86
C ILE A 281 51.68 28.67 39.76
N LYS A 282 53.00 28.39 39.71
CA LYS A 282 53.99 29.10 40.56
C LYS A 282 54.66 30.33 39.93
N GLU A 283 54.42 30.62 38.66
CA GLU A 283 54.99 31.80 37.98
C GLU A 283 53.90 32.51 37.18
N ASN A 284 53.07 33.28 37.88
CA ASN A 284 52.40 34.49 37.42
C ASN A 284 51.76 35.19 38.61
#